data_AF-A0A956CWP1-F1
#
_entry.id   AF-A0A956CWP1-F1
#
_cell.length_a   1.000
_cell.length_b   1.000
_cell.length_c   1.000
_cell.angle_alpha   90.00
_cell.angle_beta   90.00
_cell.angle_gamma   90.00
#
_symmetry.space_group_name_H-M   'P 1'
#
loop_
_entity.id
_entity.type
_entity.pdbx_description
1 polymer ?
#
loop_
_entity_poly.entity_id
_entity_poly.type
_entity_poly.pdbx_seq_one_letter_code
_entity_poly.pdbx_strand_id
1 'polypeptide(L)'
;MHPTQRLIEEHQTILRAMGVLERIAEAYGEDPGGTLDDARAMVEFLRGFAEELHHAKEEAFLFPAMEEAGHSRHAGPIGVMLMEHDDGRGLIAEMLNAFEDPAAGADTFEAAALSFAEMIRNHILKEDEILFPLAEETLSDHVRARLVERMAHHDEVLHGKEYQRQLAVLAELALEYPVARSTDGRPASPT
;
A
#
# COMPACT_ATOMS: atom_id res chain seq x y z
N MET A 1 9.81 -9.82 18.12
CA MET A 1 9.21 -8.99 17.06
C MET A 1 9.02 -9.91 15.87
N HIS A 2 7.81 -9.99 15.36
CA HIS A 2 7.49 -10.80 14.17
C HIS A 2 7.80 -9.98 12.92
N PRO A 3 8.31 -10.57 11.82
CA PRO A 3 8.60 -9.83 10.59
C PRO A 3 7.35 -9.12 10.05
N THR A 4 6.18 -9.74 10.19
CA THR A 4 4.88 -9.20 9.79
C THR A 4 4.43 -7.98 10.60
N GLN A 5 4.93 -7.79 11.83
CA GLN A 5 4.54 -6.65 12.67
C GLN A 5 4.88 -5.31 12.01
N ARG A 6 6.05 -5.22 11.36
CA ARG A 6 6.48 -4.00 10.67
C ARG A 6 5.61 -3.69 9.46
N LEU A 7 5.21 -4.72 8.71
CA LEU A 7 4.32 -4.60 7.56
C LEU A 7 2.92 -4.12 7.99
N ILE A 8 2.39 -4.66 9.09
CA ILE A 8 1.12 -4.21 9.69
C ILE A 8 1.18 -2.73 10.12
N GLU A 9 2.31 -2.27 10.70
CA GLU A 9 2.50 -0.86 11.04
C GLU A 9 2.49 0.04 9.78
N GLU A 10 3.03 -0.44 8.67
CA GLU A 10 3.01 0.23 7.37
C GLU A 10 1.61 0.25 6.75
N HIS A 11 0.83 -0.83 6.89
CA HIS A 11 -0.59 -0.86 6.49
C HIS A 11 -1.38 0.27 7.13
N GLN A 12 -1.15 0.59 8.40
CA GLN A 12 -1.83 1.72 9.04
C GLN A 12 -1.54 3.05 8.35
N THR A 13 -0.36 3.20 7.77
CA THR A 13 0.02 4.39 7.00
C THR A 13 -0.62 4.39 5.62
N ILE A 14 -0.61 3.24 4.94
CA ILE A 14 -1.25 3.06 3.63
C ILE A 14 -2.76 3.30 3.74
N LEU A 15 -3.44 2.73 4.75
CA LEU A 15 -4.87 2.94 4.98
C LEU A 15 -5.24 4.41 5.23
N ARG A 16 -4.38 5.17 5.93
CA ARG A 16 -4.57 6.63 6.07
C ARG A 16 -4.44 7.33 4.72
N ALA A 17 -3.45 6.94 3.91
CA ALA A 17 -3.28 7.47 2.57
C ALA A 17 -4.48 7.17 1.67
N MET A 18 -5.12 6.00 1.80
CA MET A 18 -6.32 5.68 1.00
C MET A 18 -7.48 6.64 1.30
N GLY A 19 -7.70 6.98 2.57
CA GLY A 19 -8.71 7.98 2.91
C GLY A 19 -8.38 9.37 2.36
N VAL A 20 -7.11 9.76 2.32
CA VAL A 20 -6.67 11.04 1.74
C VAL A 20 -6.80 11.02 0.21
N LEU A 21 -6.43 9.90 -0.43
CA LEU A 21 -6.53 9.70 -1.87
C LEU A 21 -7.96 9.88 -2.37
N GLU A 22 -8.96 9.33 -1.67
CA GLU A 22 -10.38 9.49 -2.02
C GLU A 22 -10.81 10.96 -2.00
N ARG A 23 -10.34 11.73 -1.01
CA ARG A 23 -10.64 13.17 -0.92
C ARG A 23 -9.98 13.98 -2.01
N ILE A 24 -8.75 13.62 -2.35
CA ILE A 24 -8.02 14.21 -3.47
C ILE A 24 -8.71 13.87 -4.79
N ALA A 25 -9.22 12.65 -4.96
CA ALA A 25 -9.96 12.22 -6.13
C ALA A 25 -11.26 13.04 -6.32
N GLU A 26 -12.05 13.19 -5.26
CA GLU A 26 -13.23 14.07 -5.25
C GLU A 26 -12.87 15.52 -5.63
N ALA A 27 -11.85 16.09 -4.98
CA ALA A 27 -11.42 17.47 -5.23
C ALA A 27 -10.83 17.67 -6.63
N TYR A 28 -10.10 16.68 -7.16
CA TYR A 28 -9.55 16.72 -8.51
C TYR A 28 -10.65 16.63 -9.57
N GLY A 29 -11.73 15.89 -9.31
CA GLY A 29 -12.93 15.90 -10.15
C GLY A 29 -13.59 17.28 -10.26
N GLU A 30 -13.61 18.05 -9.16
CA GLU A 30 -14.22 19.38 -9.10
C GLU A 30 -13.31 20.50 -9.65
N ASP A 31 -12.04 20.51 -9.26
CA ASP A 31 -11.03 21.49 -9.69
C ASP A 31 -9.69 20.80 -10.00
N PRO A 32 -9.54 20.24 -11.21
CA PRO A 32 -8.30 19.56 -11.63
C PRO A 32 -7.10 20.50 -11.61
N GLY A 33 -7.30 21.79 -11.93
CA GLY A 33 -6.22 22.77 -11.99
C GLY A 33 -5.68 23.16 -10.62
N GLY A 34 -6.58 23.33 -9.64
CA GLY A 34 -6.22 23.64 -8.25
C GLY A 34 -5.65 22.45 -7.47
N THR A 35 -6.02 21.22 -7.86
CA THR A 35 -5.69 19.99 -7.10
C THR A 35 -4.54 19.17 -7.72
N LEU A 36 -4.03 19.56 -8.90
CA LEU A 36 -3.05 18.76 -9.66
C LEU A 36 -1.78 18.42 -8.88
N ASP A 37 -1.23 19.37 -8.14
CA ASP A 37 0.02 19.16 -7.40
C ASP A 37 -0.17 18.17 -6.24
N ASP A 38 -1.31 18.24 -5.54
CA ASP A 38 -1.66 17.33 -4.45
C ASP A 38 -1.96 15.92 -4.98
N ALA A 39 -2.67 15.82 -6.11
CA ALA A 39 -2.91 14.56 -6.81
C ALA A 39 -1.60 13.88 -7.22
N ARG A 40 -0.65 14.64 -7.79
CA ARG A 40 0.69 14.12 -8.12
C ARG A 40 1.48 13.70 -6.89
N ALA A 41 1.50 14.54 -5.85
CA ALA A 41 2.20 14.22 -4.61
C ALA A 41 1.66 12.95 -3.95
N MET A 42 0.34 12.74 -3.99
CA MET A 42 -0.25 11.49 -3.52
C MET A 42 0.19 10.29 -4.37
N VAL A 43 0.13 10.37 -5.70
CA VAL A 43 0.56 9.25 -6.56
C VAL A 43 2.05 8.92 -6.38
N GLU A 44 2.90 9.94 -6.21
CA GLU A 44 4.31 9.75 -5.87
C GLU A 44 4.50 9.06 -4.51
N PHE A 45 3.71 9.43 -3.50
CA PHE A 45 3.69 8.75 -2.22
C PHE A 45 3.30 7.27 -2.36
N LEU A 46 2.26 6.95 -3.14
CA LEU A 46 1.81 5.55 -3.33
C LEU A 46 2.89 4.69 -3.98
N ARG A 47 3.54 5.20 -5.03
CA ARG A 47 4.68 4.52 -5.66
C ARG A 47 5.83 4.30 -4.69
N GLY A 48 6.21 5.34 -3.98
CA GLY A 48 7.39 5.28 -3.14
C GLY A 48 7.18 4.49 -1.83
N PHE A 49 5.99 4.55 -1.23
CA PHE A 49 5.71 3.93 0.06
C PHE A 49 5.02 2.58 -0.06
N ALA A 50 3.93 2.48 -0.83
CA ALA A 50 3.18 1.23 -0.95
C ALA A 50 3.92 0.24 -1.87
N GLU A 51 4.40 0.68 -3.03
CA GLU A 51 5.08 -0.20 -3.97
C GLU A 51 6.57 -0.41 -3.64
N GLU A 52 7.37 0.65 -3.71
CA GLU A 52 8.84 0.54 -3.65
C GLU A 52 9.38 0.23 -2.25
N LEU A 53 8.61 0.51 -1.20
CA LEU A 53 8.99 0.20 0.18
C LEU A 53 8.26 -1.03 0.70
N HIS A 54 6.93 -1.00 0.75
CA HIS A 54 6.14 -2.03 1.41
C HIS A 54 6.07 -3.34 0.60
N HIS A 55 5.47 -3.32 -0.60
CA HIS A 55 5.40 -4.51 -1.46
C HIS A 55 6.79 -5.03 -1.83
N ALA A 56 7.79 -4.15 -1.99
CA ALA A 56 9.17 -4.56 -2.24
C ALA A 56 9.74 -5.48 -1.14
N LYS A 57 9.43 -5.23 0.14
CA LYS A 57 9.87 -6.11 1.22
C LYS A 57 9.20 -7.48 1.16
N GLU A 58 7.93 -7.51 0.77
CA GLU A 58 7.18 -8.74 0.66
C GLU A 58 7.69 -9.59 -0.49
N GLU A 59 7.80 -9.00 -1.68
CA GLU A 59 8.27 -9.67 -2.88
C GLU A 59 9.75 -10.08 -2.82
N ALA A 60 10.60 -9.29 -2.16
CA ALA A 60 12.03 -9.58 -2.06
C ALA A 60 12.39 -10.50 -0.89
N PHE A 61 11.60 -10.52 0.20
CA PHE A 61 11.97 -11.23 1.43
C PHE A 61 10.90 -12.18 1.95
N LEU A 62 9.67 -11.71 2.18
CA LEU A 62 8.64 -12.52 2.83
C LEU A 62 8.17 -13.67 1.93
N PHE A 63 7.74 -13.36 0.70
CA PHE A 63 7.20 -14.35 -0.23
C PHE A 63 8.25 -15.40 -0.60
N PRO A 64 9.51 -15.04 -0.93
CA PRO A 64 10.55 -16.05 -1.16
C PRO A 64 10.80 -16.97 0.03
N ALA A 65 10.76 -16.44 1.27
CA ALA A 65 10.93 -17.28 2.46
C ALA A 65 9.75 -18.25 2.67
N MET A 66 8.53 -17.82 2.35
CA MET A 66 7.35 -18.70 2.39
C MET A 66 7.37 -19.74 1.27
N GLU A 67 7.88 -19.39 0.08
CA GLU A 67 8.10 -20.32 -1.03
C GLU A 67 9.12 -21.41 -0.66
N GLU A 68 10.25 -21.03 -0.05
CA GLU A 68 11.23 -21.98 0.48
C GLU A 68 10.63 -22.91 1.54
N ALA A 69 9.59 -22.45 2.26
CA ALA A 69 8.85 -23.22 3.25
C ALA A 69 7.70 -24.07 2.65
N GLY A 70 7.53 -24.07 1.33
CA GLY A 70 6.62 -24.96 0.60
C GLY A 70 5.33 -24.33 0.09
N HIS A 71 5.14 -23.02 0.24
CA HIS A 71 4.00 -22.30 -0.34
C HIS A 71 4.22 -22.02 -1.84
N SER A 72 3.15 -22.06 -2.63
CA SER A 72 3.25 -21.81 -4.07
C SER A 72 3.32 -20.31 -4.37
N ARG A 73 4.28 -19.88 -5.20
CA ARG A 73 4.31 -18.53 -5.76
C ARG A 73 3.15 -18.24 -6.72
N HIS A 74 2.68 -19.27 -7.42
CA HIS A 74 1.73 -19.15 -8.52
C HIS A 74 0.30 -19.54 -8.14
N ALA A 75 0.05 -19.89 -6.88
CA ALA A 75 -1.26 -20.30 -6.39
C ALA A 75 -1.39 -20.01 -4.89
N GLY A 76 -2.63 -19.93 -4.40
CA GLY A 76 -2.88 -19.63 -2.99
C GLY A 76 -2.54 -18.18 -2.62
N PRO A 77 -2.36 -17.88 -1.33
CA PRO A 77 -2.23 -16.50 -0.85
C PRO A 77 -1.14 -15.67 -1.55
N ILE A 78 0.08 -16.20 -1.71
CA ILE A 78 1.19 -15.48 -2.38
C ILE A 78 0.82 -15.13 -3.83
N GLY A 79 0.25 -16.08 -4.57
CA GLY A 79 -0.15 -15.86 -5.96
C GLY A 79 -1.22 -14.78 -6.11
N VAL A 80 -2.16 -14.71 -5.16
CA VAL A 80 -3.19 -13.65 -5.15
C VAL A 80 -2.56 -12.30 -4.83
N MET A 81 -1.65 -12.20 -3.86
CA MET A 81 -0.99 -10.93 -3.52
C MET A 81 -0.15 -10.40 -4.68
N LEU A 82 0.64 -11.25 -5.34
CA LEU A 82 1.43 -10.84 -6.50
C LEU A 82 0.57 -10.32 -7.66
N MET A 83 -0.58 -10.97 -7.91
CA MET A 83 -1.55 -10.50 -8.90
C MET A 83 -2.12 -9.12 -8.51
N GLU A 84 -2.51 -8.94 -7.25
CA GLU A 84 -3.06 -7.67 -6.77
C GLU A 84 -2.01 -6.54 -6.73
N HIS A 85 -0.73 -6.86 -6.47
CA HIS A 85 0.36 -5.90 -6.62
C HIS A 85 0.47 -5.41 -8.07
N ASP A 86 0.39 -6.32 -9.05
CA ASP A 86 0.42 -5.96 -10.47
C ASP A 86 -0.81 -5.14 -10.89
N ASP A 87 -2.01 -5.48 -10.41
CA ASP A 87 -3.21 -4.69 -10.63
C ASP A 87 -3.08 -3.28 -10.03
N GLY A 88 -2.48 -3.17 -8.84
CA GLY A 88 -2.20 -1.90 -8.18
C GLY A 88 -1.24 -1.02 -8.95
N ARG A 89 -0.18 -1.60 -9.51
CA ARG A 89 0.75 -0.90 -10.42
C ARG A 89 0.02 -0.38 -11.66
N GLY A 90 -0.92 -1.16 -12.20
CA GLY A 90 -1.77 -0.76 -13.31
C GLY A 90 -2.59 0.49 -13.00
N LEU A 91 -3.28 0.50 -11.86
CA LEU A 91 -4.09 1.65 -11.41
C LEU A 91 -3.24 2.89 -11.12
N ILE A 92 -2.03 2.73 -10.56
CA ILE A 92 -1.08 3.83 -10.42
C ILE A 92 -0.68 4.41 -11.78
N ALA A 93 -0.41 3.55 -12.77
CA ALA A 93 -0.09 3.99 -14.12
C ALA A 93 -1.27 4.74 -14.77
N GLU A 94 -2.51 4.29 -14.55
CA GLU A 94 -3.71 4.99 -15.01
C GLU A 94 -3.86 6.38 -14.38
N MET A 95 -3.63 6.51 -13.06
CA MET A 95 -3.61 7.82 -12.38
C MET A 95 -2.55 8.76 -12.97
N LEU A 96 -1.35 8.26 -13.28
CA LEU A 96 -0.31 9.05 -13.92
C LEU A 96 -0.70 9.49 -15.34
N ASN A 97 -1.25 8.58 -16.13
CA ASN A 97 -1.71 8.87 -17.49
C ASN A 97 -2.80 9.95 -17.51
N ALA A 98 -3.65 10.00 -16.49
CA ALA A 98 -4.68 11.03 -16.34
C ALA A 98 -4.12 12.46 -16.22
N PHE A 99 -2.87 12.62 -15.80
CA PHE A 99 -2.19 13.92 -15.75
C PHE A 99 -1.57 14.35 -17.09
N GLU A 100 -1.31 13.39 -17.98
CA GLU A 100 -0.55 13.61 -19.21
C GLU A 100 -1.44 13.63 -20.45
N ASP A 101 -2.50 12.82 -20.46
CA ASP A 101 -3.43 12.69 -21.58
C ASP A 101 -4.66 13.60 -21.40
N PRO A 102 -4.85 14.61 -22.26
CA PRO A 102 -6.06 15.43 -22.27
C PRO A 102 -7.37 14.65 -22.45
N ALA A 103 -7.32 13.42 -22.95
CA ALA A 103 -8.48 12.55 -23.14
C ALA A 103 -8.81 11.69 -21.92
N ALA A 104 -7.86 11.42 -21.02
CA ALA A 104 -8.09 10.66 -19.78
C ALA A 104 -8.68 11.57 -18.70
N GLY A 105 -8.08 12.74 -18.47
CA GLY A 105 -8.67 13.80 -17.65
C GLY A 105 -9.05 13.41 -16.21
N ALA A 106 -9.92 14.20 -15.59
CA ALA A 106 -10.30 14.08 -14.18
C ALA A 106 -11.05 12.77 -13.87
N ASP A 107 -12.01 12.40 -14.71
CA ASP A 107 -12.81 11.17 -14.54
C ASP A 107 -11.94 9.91 -14.48
N THR A 108 -10.87 9.84 -15.30
CA THR A 108 -9.94 8.69 -15.28
C THR A 108 -9.14 8.65 -13.99
N PHE A 109 -8.63 9.81 -13.54
CA PHE A 109 -7.91 9.88 -12.26
C PHE A 109 -8.81 9.44 -11.11
N GLU A 110 -10.02 9.98 -11.02
CA GLU A 110 -10.98 9.67 -9.96
C GLU A 110 -11.32 8.17 -9.95
N ALA A 111 -11.68 7.60 -11.11
CA ALA A 111 -12.03 6.19 -11.21
C ALA A 111 -10.86 5.27 -10.80
N ALA A 112 -9.65 5.57 -11.25
CA ALA A 112 -8.46 4.77 -10.91
C ALA A 112 -8.10 4.91 -9.42
N ALA A 113 -8.17 6.13 -8.86
CA ALA A 113 -7.89 6.40 -7.45
C ALA A 113 -8.86 5.68 -6.51
N LEU A 114 -10.16 5.74 -6.79
CA LEU A 114 -11.18 5.05 -6.00
C LEU A 114 -11.04 3.53 -6.10
N SER A 115 -10.76 3.01 -7.30
CA SER A 115 -10.52 1.58 -7.52
C SER A 115 -9.29 1.09 -6.76
N PHE A 116 -8.20 1.88 -6.76
CA PHE A 116 -6.99 1.59 -6.01
C PHE A 116 -7.26 1.57 -4.50
N ALA A 117 -8.00 2.56 -4.00
CA ALA A 117 -8.33 2.67 -2.58
C ALA A 117 -9.18 1.50 -2.07
N GLU A 118 -10.16 1.05 -2.86
CA GLU A 118 -10.96 -0.13 -2.52
C GLU A 118 -10.11 -1.41 -2.56
N MET A 119 -9.33 -1.58 -3.63
CA MET A 119 -8.53 -2.79 -3.83
C MET A 119 -7.48 -2.95 -2.72
N ILE A 120 -6.73 -1.90 -2.37
CA ILE A 120 -5.71 -1.94 -1.32
C ILE A 120 -6.29 -2.24 0.06
N ARG A 121 -7.50 -1.78 0.38
CA ARG A 121 -8.15 -2.15 1.66
C ARG A 121 -8.46 -3.63 1.73
N ASN A 122 -8.97 -4.19 0.64
CA ASN A 122 -9.24 -5.62 0.56
C ASN A 122 -7.95 -6.45 0.53
N HIS A 123 -6.90 -5.92 -0.11
CA HIS A 123 -5.56 -6.50 -0.13
C HIS A 123 -4.98 -6.62 1.28
N ILE A 124 -4.88 -5.50 2.00
CA ILE A 124 -4.40 -5.44 3.39
C ILE A 124 -5.17 -6.37 4.31
N LEU A 125 -6.49 -6.49 4.14
CA LEU A 125 -7.28 -7.44 4.93
C LEU A 125 -6.85 -8.90 4.70
N LYS A 126 -6.57 -9.29 3.45
CA LYS A 126 -6.09 -10.64 3.13
C LYS A 126 -4.70 -10.87 3.70
N GLU A 127 -3.86 -9.85 3.69
CA GLU A 127 -2.52 -9.96 4.26
C GLU A 127 -2.56 -10.12 5.77
N ASP A 128 -3.22 -9.19 6.47
CA ASP A 128 -3.28 -9.14 7.92
C ASP A 128 -3.98 -10.37 8.52
N GLU A 129 -5.06 -10.83 7.90
CA GLU A 129 -5.91 -11.89 8.47
C GLU A 129 -5.61 -13.29 7.93
N ILE A 130 -4.91 -13.41 6.80
CA ILE A 130 -4.66 -14.71 6.14
C ILE A 130 -3.17 -14.94 5.90
N LEU A 131 -2.53 -14.10 5.09
CA LEU A 131 -1.15 -14.35 4.64
C LEU A 131 -0.15 -14.26 5.80
N PHE A 132 -0.24 -13.22 6.63
CA PHE A 132 0.69 -12.99 7.72
C PHE A 132 0.54 -14.05 8.82
N PRO A 133 -0.66 -14.41 9.30
CA PRO A 133 -0.82 -15.56 10.20
C PRO A 133 -0.24 -16.86 9.63
N LEU A 134 -0.45 -17.12 8.34
CA LEU A 134 0.11 -18.29 7.66
C LEU A 134 1.65 -18.25 7.63
N ALA A 135 2.25 -17.08 7.37
CA ALA A 135 3.70 -16.89 7.41
C ALA A 135 4.25 -17.16 8.82
N GLU A 136 3.57 -16.65 9.85
CA GLU A 136 3.97 -16.85 11.24
C GLU A 136 3.80 -18.31 11.71
N GLU A 137 2.84 -19.06 11.18
CA GLU A 137 2.71 -20.49 11.47
C GLU A 137 3.79 -21.32 10.74
N THR A 138 4.11 -20.96 9.50
CA THR A 138 4.96 -21.78 8.62
C THR A 138 6.45 -21.58 8.88
N LEU A 139 6.88 -20.33 9.09
CA LEU A 139 8.30 -20.00 9.16
C LEU A 139 8.90 -20.41 10.52
N SER A 140 10.17 -20.79 10.53
CA SER A 140 10.87 -21.04 11.81
C SER A 140 11.29 -19.73 12.48
N ASP A 141 11.52 -19.75 13.80
CA ASP A 141 12.02 -18.59 14.55
C ASP A 141 13.30 -18.00 13.96
N HIS A 142 14.22 -18.87 13.51
CA HIS A 142 15.46 -18.44 12.88
C HIS A 142 15.22 -17.72 11.55
N VAL A 143 14.29 -18.20 10.72
CA VAL A 143 13.94 -17.52 9.46
C VAL A 143 13.27 -16.18 9.74
N ARG A 144 12.33 -16.14 10.70
CA ARG A 144 11.67 -14.89 11.12
C ARG A 144 12.67 -13.84 11.60
N ALA A 145 13.62 -14.22 12.45
CA ALA A 145 14.65 -13.30 12.94
C ALA A 145 15.49 -12.71 11.79
N ARG A 146 15.87 -13.56 10.82
CA ARG A 146 16.59 -13.10 9.61
C ARG A 146 15.76 -12.17 8.74
N LEU A 147 14.45 -12.39 8.63
CA LEU A 147 13.56 -11.50 7.87
C LEU A 147 13.46 -10.13 8.52
N VAL A 148 13.30 -10.06 9.84
CA VAL A 148 13.31 -8.79 10.58
C VAL A 148 14.59 -7.99 10.29
N GLU A 149 15.76 -8.63 10.37
CA GLU A 149 17.04 -7.96 10.07
C GLU A 149 17.14 -7.48 8.62
N ARG A 150 16.71 -8.31 7.66
CA ARG A 150 16.76 -7.96 6.22
C ARG A 150 15.83 -6.81 5.87
N MET A 151 14.60 -6.83 6.38
CA MET A 151 13.62 -5.78 6.16
C MET A 151 14.05 -4.47 6.80
N ALA A 152 14.60 -4.51 8.02
CA ALA A 152 15.15 -3.31 8.67
C ALA A 152 16.32 -2.71 7.86
N HIS A 153 17.22 -3.56 7.35
CA HIS A 153 18.32 -3.11 6.50
C HIS A 153 17.83 -2.51 5.18
N HIS A 154 16.79 -3.09 4.57
CA HIS A 154 16.15 -2.55 3.37
C HIS A 154 15.61 -1.14 3.61
N ASP A 155 14.87 -0.94 4.70
CA ASP A 155 14.34 0.38 5.11
C ASP A 155 15.47 1.41 5.27
N GLU A 156 16.58 1.03 5.91
CA GLU A 156 17.73 1.93 6.14
C GLU A 156 18.47 2.31 4.86
N VAL A 157 18.80 1.33 4.01
CA VAL A 157 19.65 1.54 2.84
C VAL A 157 18.91 2.23 1.71
N LEU A 158 17.67 1.82 1.45
CA LEU A 158 16.93 2.26 0.27
C LEU A 158 15.99 3.43 0.57
N HIS A 159 15.51 3.53 1.81
CA HIS A 159 14.44 4.48 2.11
C HIS A 159 14.74 5.42 3.28
N GLY A 160 15.93 5.43 3.90
CA GLY A 160 16.21 6.24 5.11
C GLY A 160 15.58 7.65 5.17
N LYS A 161 16.13 8.64 4.44
CA LYS A 161 15.55 10.00 4.40
C LYS A 161 14.27 10.10 3.57
N GLU A 162 14.13 9.24 2.56
CA GLU A 162 13.00 9.28 1.63
C GLU A 162 11.69 8.83 2.31
N TYR A 163 11.75 7.84 3.19
CA TYR A 163 10.67 7.39 4.05
C TYR A 163 10.13 8.54 4.91
N GLN A 164 11.03 9.29 5.56
CA GLN A 164 10.64 10.44 6.36
C GLN A 164 10.01 11.54 5.50
N ARG A 165 10.51 11.74 4.29
CA ARG A 165 9.92 12.66 3.32
C ARG A 165 8.52 12.22 2.90
N GLN A 166 8.33 10.95 2.57
CA GLN A 166 7.02 10.39 2.20
C GLN A 166 6.00 10.53 3.34
N LEU A 167 6.41 10.25 4.58
CA LEU A 167 5.56 10.46 5.75
C LEU A 167 5.19 11.94 5.94
N ALA A 168 6.13 12.87 5.67
CA ALA A 168 5.86 14.30 5.73
C ALA A 168 4.88 14.73 4.63
N VAL A 169 5.05 14.25 3.40
CA VAL A 169 4.11 14.50 2.29
C VAL A 169 2.70 14.04 2.65
N LEU A 170 2.56 12.79 3.13
CA LEU A 170 1.25 12.30 3.55
C LEU A 170 0.66 13.13 4.70
N ALA A 171 1.49 13.57 5.66
CA ALA A 171 1.01 14.39 6.77
C ALA A 171 0.52 15.77 6.31
N GLU A 172 1.20 16.40 5.36
CA GLU A 172 0.80 17.67 4.74
C GLU A 172 -0.53 17.50 3.99
N LEU A 173 -0.64 16.48 3.13
CA LEU A 173 -1.87 16.17 2.40
C LEU A 173 -3.03 15.86 3.37
N ALA A 174 -2.79 15.13 4.45
CA ALA A 174 -3.83 14.80 5.43
C ALA A 174 -4.35 16.02 6.22
N LEU A 175 -3.58 17.11 6.29
CA LEU A 175 -4.05 18.37 6.89
C LEU A 175 -5.00 19.11 5.94
N GLU A 176 -4.69 19.11 4.64
CA GLU A 176 -5.51 19.75 3.60
C GLU A 176 -6.77 18.94 3.30
N TYR A 177 -6.65 17.61 3.32
CA TYR A 177 -7.72 16.66 3.00
C TYR A 177 -8.08 15.81 4.23
N PRO A 178 -8.77 16.39 5.24
CA PRO A 178 -9.05 15.70 6.48
C PRO A 178 -10.00 14.53 6.25
N VAL A 179 -9.54 13.35 6.64
CA VAL A 179 -10.33 12.13 6.70
C VAL A 179 -11.00 12.06 8.08
N ALA A 180 -12.29 11.73 8.12
CA ALA A 180 -12.95 11.46 9.39
C ALA A 180 -12.20 10.33 10.09
N ARG A 181 -11.87 10.50 11.38
CA ARG A 181 -11.29 9.41 12.16
C ARG A 181 -12.31 8.26 12.17
N SER A 182 -11.92 7.10 11.60
CA SER A 182 -12.70 5.87 11.76
C SER A 182 -12.94 5.65 13.25
N THR A 183 -14.21 5.55 13.65
CA THR A 183 -14.59 5.31 15.05
C THR A 183 -14.48 3.85 15.46
N ASP A 184 -14.21 2.90 14.57
CA ASP A 184 -14.16 1.49 14.93
C ASP A 184 -13.16 0.70 14.08
N GLY A 185 -12.00 0.42 14.68
CA GLY A 185 -11.08 -0.62 14.21
C GLY A 185 -11.53 -2.02 14.67
N ARG A 186 -12.78 -2.42 14.41
CA ARG A 186 -13.25 -3.80 14.61
C ARG A 186 -14.19 -4.23 13.49
N PRO A 187 -14.04 -5.46 12.96
CA PRO A 187 -15.05 -6.03 12.08
C PRO A 187 -16.35 -6.26 12.87
N ALA A 188 -17.49 -5.91 12.26
CA ALA A 188 -18.80 -6.25 12.79
C ALA A 188 -18.96 -7.78 12.80
N SER A 189 -19.27 -8.34 13.96
CA SER A 189 -19.58 -9.77 14.10
C SER A 189 -20.81 -10.12 13.24
N PRO A 190 -20.80 -11.24 12.50
CA PRO A 190 -21.97 -11.67 11.75
C PRO A 190 -23.08 -12.11 12.72
N THR A 191 -24.29 -11.63 12.48
CA THR A 191 -25.55 -12.13 13.06
C THR A 191 -25.98 -13.42 12.41
#